data_AF-A0A2T3KPE6-F1
#
_entry.id   AF-A0A2T3KPE6-F1
#
_cell.length_a   1.000
_cell.length_b   1.000
_cell.length_c   1.000
_cell.angle_alpha   90.00
_cell.angle_beta   90.00
_cell.angle_gamma   90.00
#
_symmetry.space_group_name_H-M   'P 1'
#
loop_
_entity.id
_entity.type
_entity.pdbx_description
1 polymer ?
#
loop_
_entity_poly.entity_id
_entity_poly.type
_entity_poly.pdbx_seq_one_letter_code
_entity_poly.pdbx_strand_id
1 'polypeptide(L)'
;MVDIETRIDRIASSSCKLLDSDYKLIIPHIAQMQFEINEVYARCLIRLVSNLFKVRAFLDGYDPRKVEAIMRKLRDAGRRSAPWKPTSSKVPGRPQDGADGNRTLRWLLPEGHKFYASEVIATLVEVKYYLQIFSMANGPDVSDYNIEQVFTPWLIENPIKKGLYVDPVQLDVIDFNNFIEEPRTLQSGHIYPLDRGGVHHPSNTFLMLFRSNQIQGNLTVNELLGLMRDIVKKHDVAMENHSALESNIREIKF
;
A
#
# COMPACT_ATOMS: atom_id res chain seq x y z
N MET A 1 -16.52 -33.29 9.25
CA MET A 1 -15.74 -32.13 8.76
C MET A 1 -15.77 -31.08 9.85
N VAL A 2 -14.64 -30.44 10.17
CA VAL A 2 -14.63 -29.29 11.10
C VAL A 2 -15.29 -28.12 10.37
N ASP A 3 -16.23 -27.42 11.04
CA ASP A 3 -16.93 -26.27 10.47
C ASP A 3 -15.96 -25.09 10.21
N ILE A 4 -16.42 -24.14 9.39
CA ILE A 4 -15.59 -23.02 8.93
C ILE A 4 -15.19 -22.08 10.08
N GLU A 5 -16.08 -21.87 11.04
CA GLU A 5 -15.86 -20.99 12.18
C GLU A 5 -14.77 -21.53 13.11
N THR A 6 -14.82 -22.82 13.42
CA THR A 6 -13.79 -23.50 14.20
C THR A 6 -12.42 -23.41 13.51
N ARG A 7 -12.37 -23.45 12.17
CA ARG A 7 -11.12 -23.27 11.41
C ARG A 7 -10.63 -21.83 11.49
N ILE A 8 -11.53 -20.85 11.41
CA ILE A 8 -11.22 -19.42 11.55
C ILE A 8 -10.65 -19.14 12.93
N ASP A 9 -11.32 -19.58 14.00
CA ASP A 9 -10.86 -19.40 15.38
C ASP A 9 -9.48 -20.03 15.61
N ARG A 10 -9.29 -21.26 15.13
CA ARG A 10 -8.00 -21.95 15.20
C ARG A 10 -6.89 -21.14 14.52
N ILE A 11 -7.16 -20.63 13.32
CA ILE A 11 -6.21 -19.84 12.54
C ILE A 11 -6.02 -18.45 13.13
N ALA A 12 -7.00 -17.83 13.77
CA ALA A 12 -6.85 -16.52 14.41
C ALA A 12 -6.00 -16.62 15.69
N SER A 13 -6.22 -17.66 16.50
CA SER A 13 -5.71 -17.75 17.88
C SER A 13 -4.33 -18.37 18.05
N SER A 14 -3.89 -19.25 17.15
CA SER A 14 -2.70 -20.10 17.38
C SER A 14 -1.81 -20.21 16.16
N SER A 15 -0.49 -20.38 16.31
CA SER A 15 0.42 -20.74 15.21
C SER A 15 0.19 -22.18 14.74
N CYS A 16 -0.97 -22.44 14.12
CA CYS A 16 -1.31 -23.70 13.50
C CYS A 16 -0.72 -23.82 12.09
N LYS A 17 -0.50 -25.06 11.66
CA LYS A 17 -0.18 -25.36 10.26
C LYS A 17 -1.39 -25.00 9.39
N LEU A 18 -1.18 -24.17 8.38
CA LEU A 18 -2.19 -23.86 7.38
C LEU A 18 -2.22 -24.96 6.32
N LEU A 19 -3.43 -25.30 5.88
CA LEU A 19 -3.68 -26.28 4.83
C LEU A 19 -4.05 -25.56 3.53
N ASP A 20 -3.80 -26.19 2.38
CA ASP A 20 -4.18 -25.61 1.08
C ASP A 20 -5.68 -25.28 1.00
N SER A 21 -6.50 -26.16 1.60
CA SER A 21 -7.94 -25.97 1.72
C SER A 21 -8.35 -24.83 2.66
N ASP A 22 -7.47 -24.31 3.52
CA ASP A 22 -7.76 -23.13 4.34
C ASP A 22 -7.83 -21.89 3.44
N TYR A 23 -6.89 -21.72 2.50
CA TYR A 23 -6.90 -20.59 1.57
C TYR A 23 -8.16 -20.59 0.68
N LYS A 24 -8.44 -21.74 0.03
CA LYS A 24 -9.53 -21.86 -0.95
C LYS A 24 -10.94 -21.75 -0.36
N LEU A 25 -11.11 -22.09 0.92
CA LEU A 25 -12.42 -22.06 1.57
C LEU A 25 -12.62 -20.82 2.43
N ILE A 26 -11.61 -20.42 3.21
CA ILE A 26 -11.77 -19.38 4.22
C ILE A 26 -11.61 -18.00 3.59
N ILE A 27 -10.66 -17.79 2.67
CA ILE A 27 -10.49 -16.46 2.05
C ILE A 27 -11.78 -16.00 1.37
N PRO A 28 -12.43 -16.78 0.47
CA PRO A 28 -13.67 -16.35 -0.16
C PRO A 28 -14.81 -16.14 0.83
N HIS A 29 -14.90 -16.99 1.86
CA HIS A 29 -15.92 -16.87 2.90
C HIS A 29 -15.80 -15.54 3.67
N ILE A 30 -14.60 -15.20 4.15
CA ILE A 30 -14.37 -13.92 4.84
C ILE A 30 -14.61 -12.76 3.87
N ALA A 31 -14.18 -12.87 2.62
CA ALA A 31 -14.32 -11.80 1.64
C ALA A 31 -15.78 -11.45 1.30
N GLN A 32 -16.70 -12.42 1.38
CA GLN A 32 -18.14 -12.18 1.20
C GLN A 32 -18.72 -11.24 2.26
N MET A 33 -18.14 -11.19 3.45
CA MET A 33 -18.55 -10.32 4.55
C MET A 33 -18.02 -8.89 4.42
N GLN A 34 -17.06 -8.64 3.52
CA GLN A 34 -16.48 -7.32 3.26
C GLN A 34 -16.00 -6.61 4.55
N PHE A 35 -16.53 -5.41 4.83
CA PHE A 35 -16.20 -4.62 6.03
C PHE A 35 -17.00 -5.01 7.28
N GLU A 36 -17.91 -5.99 7.18
CA GLU A 36 -18.74 -6.46 8.31
C GLU A 36 -18.03 -7.51 9.18
N ILE A 37 -16.72 -7.68 9.00
CA ILE A 37 -15.90 -8.63 9.76
C ILE A 37 -15.49 -8.06 11.12
N ASN A 38 -15.32 -8.94 12.10
CA ASN A 38 -14.72 -8.59 13.40
C ASN A 38 -13.21 -8.87 13.44
N GLU A 39 -12.57 -8.63 14.59
CA GLU A 39 -11.12 -8.80 14.78
C GLU A 39 -10.64 -10.23 14.55
N VAL A 40 -11.43 -11.25 14.89
CA VAL A 40 -11.06 -12.66 14.69
C VAL A 40 -10.92 -12.96 13.20
N TYR A 41 -11.91 -12.56 12.41
CA TYR A 41 -11.89 -12.71 10.95
C TYR A 41 -10.75 -11.91 10.32
N ALA A 42 -10.53 -10.67 10.76
CA ALA A 42 -9.42 -9.85 10.27
C ALA A 42 -8.06 -10.50 10.56
N ARG A 43 -7.85 -11.01 11.78
CA ARG A 43 -6.63 -11.76 12.19
C ARG A 43 -6.45 -13.05 11.40
N CYS A 44 -7.54 -13.79 11.15
CA CYS A 44 -7.51 -15.00 10.32
C CYS A 44 -7.09 -14.66 8.88
N LEU A 45 -7.74 -13.66 8.28
CA LEU A 45 -7.50 -13.23 6.91
C LEU A 45 -6.05 -12.77 6.69
N ILE A 46 -5.52 -11.91 7.56
CA ILE A 46 -4.12 -11.45 7.41
C ILE A 46 -3.13 -12.61 7.53
N ARG A 47 -3.42 -13.61 8.36
CA ARG A 47 -2.54 -14.78 8.49
C ARG A 47 -2.57 -15.64 7.24
N LEU A 48 -3.74 -15.86 6.66
CA LEU A 48 -3.87 -16.59 5.39
C LEU A 48 -3.15 -15.85 4.26
N VAL A 49 -3.46 -14.56 4.06
CA VAL A 49 -2.91 -13.78 2.94
C VAL A 49 -1.40 -13.57 3.07
N SER A 50 -0.89 -13.25 4.26
CA SER A 50 0.55 -13.07 4.47
C SER A 50 1.33 -14.39 4.34
N ASN A 51 0.74 -15.53 4.75
CA ASN A 51 1.37 -16.84 4.55
C ASN A 51 1.33 -17.26 3.09
N LEU A 52 0.21 -17.03 2.40
CA LEU A 52 0.08 -17.27 0.97
C LEU A 52 1.16 -16.51 0.20
N PHE A 53 1.34 -15.22 0.49
CA PHE A 53 2.42 -14.42 -0.08
C PHE A 53 3.80 -15.06 0.16
N LYS A 54 4.10 -15.43 1.41
CA LYS A 54 5.39 -16.03 1.76
C LYS A 54 5.66 -17.33 0.99
N VAL A 55 4.68 -18.25 0.99
CA VAL A 55 4.79 -19.54 0.32
C VAL A 55 4.98 -19.35 -1.18
N ARG A 56 4.15 -18.50 -1.81
CA ARG A 56 4.23 -18.25 -3.25
C ARG A 56 5.50 -17.54 -3.65
N ALA A 57 5.95 -16.54 -2.88
CA ALA A 57 7.20 -15.87 -3.14
C ALA A 57 8.40 -16.85 -3.06
N PHE A 58 8.39 -17.80 -2.13
CA PHE A 58 9.46 -18.81 -2.05
C PHE A 58 9.42 -19.79 -3.22
N LEU A 59 8.23 -20.24 -3.63
CA LEU A 59 8.06 -21.13 -4.78
C LEU A 59 8.49 -20.46 -6.09
N ASP A 60 8.24 -19.16 -6.21
CA ASP A 60 8.63 -18.35 -7.37
C ASP A 60 10.12 -17.95 -7.33
N GLY A 61 10.88 -18.40 -6.32
CA GLY A 61 12.35 -18.28 -6.27
C GLY A 61 12.90 -17.02 -5.60
N TYR A 62 12.06 -16.22 -4.93
CA TYR A 62 12.51 -15.01 -4.25
C TYR A 62 13.34 -15.31 -2.99
N ASP A 63 14.35 -14.46 -2.73
CA ASP A 63 15.21 -14.59 -1.56
C ASP A 63 14.41 -14.52 -0.23
N PRO A 64 14.54 -15.52 0.67
CA PRO A 64 13.76 -15.54 1.89
C PRO A 64 13.95 -14.34 2.81
N ARG A 65 15.14 -13.75 2.87
CA ARG A 65 15.41 -12.60 3.74
C ARG A 65 14.71 -11.35 3.19
N LYS A 66 14.70 -11.17 1.86
CA LYS A 66 13.98 -10.06 1.22
C LYS A 66 12.48 -10.18 1.39
N VAL A 67 11.92 -11.38 1.22
CA VAL A 67 10.48 -11.65 1.46
C VAL A 67 10.10 -11.28 2.90
N GLU A 68 10.86 -11.71 3.89
CA GLU A 68 10.62 -11.37 5.31
C GLU A 68 10.74 -9.86 5.58
N ALA A 69 11.66 -9.17 4.89
CA ALA A 69 11.78 -7.72 4.96
C ALA A 69 10.56 -7.01 4.39
N ILE A 70 10.03 -7.47 3.25
CA ILE A 70 8.78 -6.96 2.66
C ILE A 70 7.61 -7.20 3.61
N MET A 71 7.43 -8.41 4.14
CA MET A 71 6.35 -8.70 5.09
C MET A 71 6.38 -7.78 6.30
N ARG A 72 7.58 -7.51 6.85
CA ARG A 72 7.76 -6.56 7.95
C ARG A 72 7.37 -5.14 7.54
N LYS A 73 7.81 -4.69 6.36
CA LYS A 73 7.46 -3.38 5.81
C LYS A 73 5.94 -3.22 5.68
N LEU A 74 5.23 -4.21 5.15
CA LEU A 74 3.77 -4.15 4.99
C LEU A 74 3.06 -4.09 6.35
N ARG A 75 3.51 -4.89 7.33
CA ARG A 75 3.00 -4.83 8.70
C ARG A 75 3.20 -3.48 9.35
N ASP A 76 4.39 -2.91 9.19
CA ASP A 76 4.73 -1.60 9.74
C ASP A 76 3.95 -0.47 9.05
N ALA A 77 3.60 -0.63 7.78
CA ALA A 77 2.83 0.34 7.01
C ALA A 77 1.31 0.26 7.29
N GLY A 78 0.77 -0.95 7.38
CA GLY A 78 -0.65 -1.22 7.61
C GLY A 78 -1.01 -1.09 9.09
N ARG A 79 -0.73 -2.11 9.90
CA ARG A 79 -1.21 -2.17 11.30
C ARG A 79 -0.56 -1.17 12.27
N ARG A 80 0.61 -0.64 11.94
CA ARG A 80 1.38 0.22 12.84
C ARG A 80 1.40 1.68 12.37
N SER A 81 1.50 2.59 13.33
CA SER A 81 1.69 4.00 13.06
C SER A 81 3.04 4.27 12.38
N ALA A 82 3.13 5.39 11.67
CA ALA A 82 4.43 5.99 11.38
C ALA A 82 5.15 6.32 12.72
N PRO A 83 6.50 6.40 12.73
CA PRO A 83 7.23 6.95 13.86
C PRO A 83 6.69 8.35 14.21
N TRP A 84 6.33 8.57 15.48
CA TRP A 84 5.60 9.78 15.92
C TRP A 84 6.47 10.78 16.70
N LYS A 85 7.73 10.43 17.01
CA LYS A 85 8.68 11.33 17.67
C LYS A 85 9.54 12.05 16.63
N PRO A 86 9.88 13.33 16.84
CA PRO A 86 10.60 14.14 15.84
C PRO A 86 12.05 13.70 15.61
N THR A 87 12.71 13.11 16.60
CA THR A 87 14.14 12.72 16.54
C THR A 87 14.37 11.35 17.17
N SER A 88 15.35 10.59 16.68
CA SER A 88 15.67 9.27 17.23
C SER A 88 16.09 9.37 18.70
N SER A 89 15.50 8.53 19.54
CA SER A 89 15.94 8.37 20.94
C SER A 89 17.23 7.57 21.06
N LYS A 90 17.68 6.93 19.97
CA LYS A 90 18.95 6.19 19.90
C LYS A 90 20.09 7.05 19.36
N VAL A 91 19.81 7.96 18.43
CA VAL A 91 20.80 8.85 17.80
C VAL A 91 20.28 10.30 17.81
N PRO A 92 20.79 11.17 18.70
CA PRO A 92 20.39 12.57 18.74
C PRO A 92 20.55 13.27 17.39
N GLY A 93 19.53 14.02 16.96
CA GLY A 93 19.55 14.81 15.70
C GLY A 93 19.24 14.05 14.40
N ARG A 94 19.16 12.71 14.43
CA ARG A 94 18.75 11.91 13.26
C ARG A 94 17.22 11.91 13.14
N PRO A 95 16.63 12.21 11.95
CA PRO A 95 15.22 11.98 11.69
C PRO A 95 14.86 10.51 11.97
N GLN A 96 13.73 10.25 12.62
CA GLN A 96 13.37 8.89 12.99
C GLN A 96 13.13 8.00 11.77
N ASP A 97 13.56 6.75 11.89
CA ASP A 97 13.19 5.68 10.97
C ASP A 97 12.42 4.56 11.69
N GLY A 98 11.94 3.58 10.92
CA GLY A 98 11.21 2.44 11.48
C GLY A 98 12.02 1.57 12.46
N ALA A 99 13.36 1.65 12.45
CA ALA A 99 14.24 0.88 13.34
C ALA A 99 14.42 1.52 14.73
N ASP A 100 13.97 2.77 14.90
CA ASP A 100 14.00 3.48 16.18
C ASP A 100 12.93 3.00 17.19
N GLY A 101 12.00 2.14 16.76
CA GLY A 101 11.10 1.40 17.66
C GLY A 101 9.91 2.20 18.21
N ASN A 102 9.67 3.43 17.73
CA ASN A 102 8.54 4.27 18.18
C ASN A 102 7.29 4.09 17.32
N ARG A 103 6.97 2.85 16.93
CA ARG A 103 5.72 2.51 16.25
C ARG A 103 4.78 1.84 17.24
N THR A 104 3.53 2.26 17.26
CA THR A 104 2.48 1.58 18.02
C THR A 104 1.43 1.01 17.07
N LEU A 105 0.62 0.07 17.54
CA LEU A 105 -0.53 -0.40 16.79
C LEU A 105 -1.54 0.75 16.67
N ARG A 106 -2.11 0.93 15.48
CA ARG A 106 -2.95 2.12 15.19
C ARG A 106 -4.16 2.22 16.10
N TRP A 107 -4.75 1.10 16.50
CA TRP A 107 -5.92 1.04 17.39
C TRP A 107 -5.58 1.29 18.86
N LEU A 108 -4.30 1.41 19.21
CA LEU A 108 -3.88 1.84 20.55
C LEU A 108 -3.69 3.36 20.64
N LEU A 109 -3.86 4.08 19.52
CA LEU A 109 -3.89 5.54 19.51
C LEU A 109 -5.29 6.04 19.90
N PRO A 110 -5.42 7.29 20.39
CA PRO A 110 -6.73 7.91 20.60
C PRO A 110 -7.51 8.00 19.28
N GLU A 111 -8.84 7.82 19.31
CA GLU A 111 -9.66 7.78 18.09
C GLU A 111 -9.58 9.05 17.23
N GLY A 112 -9.38 10.21 17.87
CA GLY A 112 -9.19 11.49 17.18
C GLY A 112 -7.78 11.71 16.60
N HIS A 113 -6.85 10.78 16.80
CA HIS A 113 -5.48 10.92 16.29
C HIS A 113 -5.43 10.63 14.79
N LYS A 114 -4.72 11.45 14.00
CA LYS A 114 -4.63 11.30 12.52
C LYS A 114 -4.08 9.95 12.01
N PHE A 115 -3.41 9.19 12.87
CA PHE A 115 -2.89 7.85 12.55
C PHE A 115 -3.76 6.70 13.10
N TYR A 116 -4.82 7.01 13.84
CA TYR A 116 -5.75 6.03 14.35
C TYR A 116 -6.45 5.29 13.21
N ALA A 117 -6.66 4.01 13.45
CA ALA A 117 -7.53 3.13 12.70
C ALA A 117 -7.87 1.96 13.62
N SER A 118 -9.09 1.44 13.54
CA SER A 118 -9.47 0.24 14.30
C SER A 118 -8.61 -0.96 13.90
N GLU A 119 -8.59 -2.00 14.73
CA GLU A 119 -7.81 -3.20 14.45
C GLU A 119 -8.23 -3.85 13.11
N VAL A 120 -9.54 -3.93 12.86
CA VAL A 120 -10.08 -4.45 11.59
C VAL A 120 -9.57 -3.62 10.41
N ILE A 121 -9.73 -2.29 10.45
CA ILE A 121 -9.36 -1.41 9.34
C ILE A 121 -7.85 -1.45 9.08
N ALA A 122 -7.03 -1.31 10.12
CA ALA A 122 -5.58 -1.33 9.98
C ALA A 122 -5.06 -2.69 9.47
N THR A 123 -5.74 -3.78 9.86
CA THR A 123 -5.43 -5.13 9.37
C THR A 123 -5.84 -5.31 7.92
N LEU A 124 -7.02 -4.82 7.53
CA LEU A 124 -7.47 -4.85 6.13
C LEU A 124 -6.55 -4.02 5.22
N VAL A 125 -5.96 -2.92 5.71
CA VAL A 125 -4.93 -2.20 4.93
C VAL A 125 -3.68 -3.05 4.71
N GLU A 126 -3.20 -3.79 5.70
CA GLU A 126 -2.09 -4.73 5.51
C GLU A 126 -2.45 -5.84 4.51
N VAL A 127 -3.68 -6.40 4.61
CA VAL A 127 -4.19 -7.37 3.63
C VAL A 127 -4.18 -6.77 2.23
N LYS A 128 -4.75 -5.56 2.06
CA LYS A 128 -4.79 -4.84 0.78
C LYS A 128 -3.40 -4.76 0.15
N TYR A 129 -2.35 -4.46 0.90
CA TYR A 129 -0.99 -4.40 0.35
C TYR A 129 -0.48 -5.72 -0.22
N TYR A 130 -0.78 -6.85 0.42
CA TYR A 130 -0.44 -8.16 -0.14
C TYR A 130 -1.21 -8.42 -1.45
N LEU A 131 -2.49 -8.06 -1.51
CA LEU A 131 -3.31 -8.21 -2.71
C LEU A 131 -2.82 -7.32 -3.87
N GLN A 132 -2.38 -6.10 -3.55
CA GLN A 132 -1.73 -5.21 -4.51
C GLN A 132 -0.42 -5.82 -5.05
N ILE A 133 0.38 -6.45 -4.19
CA ILE A 133 1.61 -7.16 -4.61
C ILE A 133 1.31 -8.32 -5.56
N PHE A 134 0.28 -9.13 -5.30
CA PHE A 134 -0.13 -10.18 -6.25
C PHE A 134 -0.55 -9.64 -7.62
N SER A 135 -0.95 -8.36 -7.66
CA SER A 135 -1.36 -7.66 -8.87
C SER A 135 -0.22 -6.85 -9.53
N MET A 136 0.95 -6.73 -8.90
CA MET A 136 2.14 -6.10 -9.50
C MET A 136 2.65 -6.93 -10.69
N ALA A 137 3.35 -6.28 -11.62
CA ALA A 137 4.14 -7.01 -12.60
C ALA A 137 5.19 -7.87 -11.88
N ASN A 138 5.40 -9.10 -12.35
CA ASN A 138 6.28 -10.08 -11.71
C ASN A 138 5.94 -10.43 -10.24
N GLY A 139 4.76 -10.06 -9.73
CA GLY A 139 4.32 -10.46 -8.38
C GLY A 139 4.19 -11.98 -8.22
N PRO A 140 4.17 -12.50 -6.98
CA PRO A 140 3.98 -13.93 -6.73
C PRO A 140 2.67 -14.45 -7.35
N ASP A 141 2.71 -15.62 -7.97
CA ASP A 141 1.51 -16.23 -8.57
C ASP A 141 0.57 -16.82 -7.53
N VAL A 142 -0.72 -16.51 -7.64
CA VAL A 142 -1.80 -17.00 -6.75
C VAL A 142 -3.02 -17.52 -7.53
N SER A 143 -2.88 -17.75 -8.84
CA SER A 143 -3.98 -18.18 -9.71
C SER A 143 -4.61 -19.52 -9.31
N ASP A 144 -3.86 -20.40 -8.65
CA ASP A 144 -4.37 -21.69 -8.15
C ASP A 144 -5.36 -21.59 -6.97
N TYR A 145 -5.56 -20.38 -6.42
CA TYR A 145 -6.35 -20.16 -5.21
C TYR A 145 -7.74 -19.58 -5.45
N ASN A 146 -8.08 -19.22 -6.70
CA ASN A 146 -9.38 -18.66 -7.09
C ASN A 146 -9.77 -17.40 -6.30
N ILE A 147 -8.81 -16.50 -6.04
CA ILE A 147 -9.02 -15.26 -5.27
C ILE A 147 -9.06 -14.00 -6.17
N GLU A 148 -9.10 -14.16 -7.48
CA GLU A 148 -8.93 -13.08 -8.46
C GLU A 148 -9.97 -11.96 -8.30
N GLN A 149 -11.20 -12.32 -7.96
CA GLN A 149 -12.33 -11.39 -7.93
C GLN A 149 -12.89 -11.16 -6.52
N VAL A 150 -12.52 -11.97 -5.53
CA VAL A 150 -13.22 -12.00 -4.23
C VAL A 150 -13.05 -10.71 -3.41
N PHE A 151 -12.01 -9.94 -3.68
CA PHE A 151 -11.70 -8.68 -3.00
C PHE A 151 -12.12 -7.42 -3.77
N THR A 152 -12.65 -7.58 -4.98
CA THR A 152 -12.98 -6.47 -5.88
C THR A 152 -14.49 -6.22 -5.86
N PRO A 153 -14.96 -4.95 -5.77
CA PRO A 153 -14.20 -3.71 -5.64
C PRO A 153 -14.02 -3.24 -4.19
N TRP A 154 -14.34 -4.08 -3.19
CA TRP A 154 -14.52 -3.61 -1.81
C TRP A 154 -13.20 -3.36 -1.06
N LEU A 155 -12.15 -4.17 -1.32
CA LEU A 155 -10.85 -4.03 -0.67
C LEU A 155 -9.75 -3.56 -1.63
N ILE A 156 -9.81 -3.97 -2.90
CA ILE A 156 -8.91 -3.55 -3.98
C ILE A 156 -9.73 -3.10 -5.19
N GLU A 157 -9.13 -2.25 -6.00
CA GLU A 157 -9.79 -1.57 -7.12
C GLU A 157 -9.88 -2.46 -8.36
N ASN A 158 -8.88 -3.31 -8.57
CA ASN A 158 -8.76 -4.19 -9.72
C ASN A 158 -8.70 -5.65 -9.27
N PRO A 159 -9.13 -6.60 -10.12
CA PRO A 159 -8.92 -8.03 -9.88
C PRO A 159 -7.45 -8.36 -9.65
N ILE A 160 -7.20 -9.42 -8.87
CA ILE A 160 -5.85 -9.92 -8.65
C ILE A 160 -5.34 -10.56 -9.94
N LYS A 161 -4.56 -9.79 -10.69
CA LYS A 161 -3.93 -10.21 -11.94
C LYS A 161 -2.63 -9.44 -12.13
N LYS A 162 -1.56 -10.17 -12.46
CA LYS A 162 -0.22 -9.59 -12.62
C LYS A 162 -0.24 -8.44 -13.63
N GLY A 163 0.41 -7.34 -13.24
CA GLY A 163 0.52 -6.12 -14.04
C GLY A 163 -0.70 -5.20 -14.03
N LEU A 164 -1.78 -5.52 -13.28
CA LEU A 164 -2.92 -4.62 -13.14
C LEU A 164 -2.76 -3.59 -12.02
N TYR A 165 -1.81 -3.79 -11.10
CA TYR A 165 -1.53 -2.78 -10.08
C TYR A 165 -0.66 -1.66 -10.63
N VAL A 166 -1.20 -0.46 -10.60
CA VAL A 166 -0.53 0.77 -11.02
C VAL A 166 -0.38 1.72 -9.84
N ASP A 167 0.64 2.58 -9.89
CA ASP A 167 0.80 3.68 -8.95
C ASP A 167 -0.43 4.60 -8.98
N PRO A 168 -1.04 4.95 -7.83
CA PRO A 168 -2.28 5.73 -7.80
C PRO A 168 -2.15 7.18 -8.27
N VAL A 169 -0.93 7.70 -8.47
CA VAL A 169 -0.70 9.09 -8.92
C VAL A 169 -0.20 9.12 -10.36
N GLN A 170 0.88 8.40 -10.64
CA GLN A 170 1.53 8.37 -11.96
C GLN A 170 0.90 7.36 -12.91
N LEU A 171 0.12 6.40 -12.40
CA LEU A 171 -0.51 5.32 -13.17
C LEU A 171 0.50 4.36 -13.85
N ASP A 172 1.75 4.40 -13.40
CA ASP A 172 2.80 3.48 -13.85
C ASP A 172 2.57 2.08 -13.30
N VAL A 173 2.76 1.05 -14.14
CA VAL A 173 2.74 -0.35 -13.70
C VAL A 173 3.88 -0.58 -12.71
N ILE A 174 3.55 -1.12 -11.53
CA ILE A 174 4.55 -1.38 -10.50
C ILE A 174 5.12 -2.79 -10.70
N ASP A 175 6.45 -2.88 -10.77
CA ASP A 175 7.19 -4.14 -10.86
C ASP A 175 7.67 -4.62 -9.48
N PHE A 176 7.24 -5.83 -9.11
CA PHE A 176 7.61 -6.45 -7.85
C PHE A 176 9.10 -6.77 -7.75
N ASN A 177 9.78 -7.07 -8.87
CA ASN A 177 11.23 -7.31 -8.87
C ASN A 177 11.97 -6.05 -8.42
N ASN A 178 11.58 -4.88 -8.92
CA ASN A 178 12.16 -3.61 -8.49
C ASN A 178 11.84 -3.33 -7.02
N PHE A 179 10.62 -3.65 -6.58
CA PHE A 179 10.20 -3.44 -5.20
C PHE A 179 10.97 -4.32 -4.19
N ILE A 180 11.11 -5.61 -4.47
CA ILE A 180 11.76 -6.53 -3.54
C ILE A 180 13.28 -6.28 -3.45
N GLU A 181 13.89 -5.79 -4.52
CA GLU A 181 15.30 -5.38 -4.56
C GLU A 181 15.54 -4.03 -3.86
N GLU A 182 14.68 -3.04 -4.11
CA GLU A 182 14.76 -1.73 -3.46
C GLU A 182 13.41 -1.36 -2.80
N PRO A 183 13.15 -1.85 -1.56
CA PRO A 183 11.88 -1.63 -0.88
C PRO A 183 11.57 -0.16 -0.58
N ARG A 184 12.53 0.77 -0.70
CA ARG A 184 12.28 2.21 -0.48
C ARG A 184 11.59 2.88 -1.66
N THR A 185 11.59 2.24 -2.84
CA THR A 185 10.91 2.75 -4.04
C THR A 185 9.38 2.83 -3.87
N LEU A 186 8.81 2.02 -2.98
CA LEU A 186 7.37 2.02 -2.66
C LEU A 186 7.12 2.34 -1.19
N GLN A 187 6.05 3.07 -0.92
CA GLN A 187 5.63 3.49 0.40
C GLN A 187 4.12 3.36 0.58
N SER A 188 3.66 3.38 1.82
CA SER A 188 2.24 3.57 2.10
C SER A 188 1.86 5.03 1.87
N GLY A 189 1.07 5.24 0.84
CA GLY A 189 0.46 6.51 0.46
C GLY A 189 -0.96 6.69 0.93
N HIS A 190 -1.45 7.93 0.84
CA HIS A 190 -2.86 8.24 1.01
C HIS A 190 -3.36 9.15 -0.13
N ILE A 191 -4.43 8.77 -0.83
CA ILE A 191 -4.99 9.60 -1.93
C ILE A 191 -5.56 10.91 -1.37
N TYR A 192 -6.18 10.85 -0.20
CA TYR A 192 -6.59 11.99 0.60
C TYR A 192 -5.63 12.12 1.81
N PRO A 193 -4.81 13.18 1.88
CA PRO A 193 -3.77 13.33 2.89
C PRO A 193 -4.30 13.32 4.33
N LEU A 194 -3.54 12.72 5.24
CA LEU A 194 -3.91 12.63 6.66
C LEU A 194 -4.02 14.02 7.33
N ASP A 195 -3.16 14.96 6.97
CA ASP A 195 -3.18 16.33 7.51
C ASP A 195 -4.34 17.17 6.94
N ARG A 196 -5.11 16.61 5.99
CA ARG A 196 -6.31 17.22 5.39
C ARG A 196 -7.59 16.51 5.81
N GLY A 197 -7.55 15.68 6.85
CA GLY A 197 -8.70 14.90 7.32
C GLY A 197 -8.82 13.52 6.69
N GLY A 198 -7.83 13.09 5.90
CA GLY A 198 -7.72 11.70 5.48
C GLY A 198 -7.48 10.76 6.64
N VAL A 199 -7.94 9.53 6.45
CA VAL A 199 -7.86 8.47 7.44
C VAL A 199 -7.14 7.26 6.87
N HIS A 200 -6.55 6.48 7.76
CA HIS A 200 -5.93 5.22 7.38
C HIS A 200 -7.01 4.15 7.17
N HIS A 201 -7.52 4.06 5.95
CA HIS A 201 -8.58 3.15 5.53
C HIS A 201 -8.24 2.51 4.18
N PRO A 202 -8.71 1.28 3.87
CA PRO A 202 -8.41 0.66 2.57
C PRO A 202 -8.76 1.52 1.36
N SER A 203 -9.89 2.22 1.37
CA SER A 203 -10.27 3.13 0.26
C SER A 203 -9.34 4.34 0.09
N ASN A 204 -8.53 4.68 1.10
CA ASN A 204 -7.64 5.83 1.07
C ASN A 204 -6.16 5.45 0.98
N THR A 205 -5.79 4.22 1.35
CA THR A 205 -4.38 3.83 1.57
C THR A 205 -3.89 2.87 0.49
N PHE A 206 -2.70 3.14 -0.07
CA PHE A 206 -2.17 2.43 -1.24
C PHE A 206 -0.66 2.21 -1.14
N LEU A 207 -0.12 1.15 -1.76
CA LEU A 207 1.31 1.08 -2.07
C LEU A 207 1.63 2.00 -3.25
N MET A 208 2.26 3.13 -2.99
CA MET A 208 2.59 4.12 -4.02
C MET A 208 4.09 4.33 -4.16
N LEU A 209 4.53 4.74 -5.34
CA LEU A 209 5.92 5.09 -5.58
C LEU A 209 6.33 6.21 -4.63
N PHE A 210 7.57 6.15 -4.13
CA PHE A 210 8.12 7.16 -3.24
C PHE A 210 8.05 8.55 -3.88
N ARG A 211 8.38 8.64 -5.17
CA ARG A 211 8.31 9.89 -5.93
C ARG A 211 6.87 10.41 -6.01
N SER A 212 5.89 9.55 -6.29
CA SER A 212 4.46 9.89 -6.26
C SER A 212 4.01 10.46 -4.92
N ASN A 213 4.42 9.81 -3.83
CA ASN A 213 4.12 10.30 -2.48
C ASN A 213 4.74 11.68 -2.22
N GLN A 214 5.98 11.90 -2.68
CA GLN A 214 6.69 13.17 -2.52
C GLN A 214 6.06 14.31 -3.32
N ILE A 215 5.73 14.09 -4.60
CA ILE A 215 5.13 15.12 -5.46
C ILE A 215 3.71 15.45 -5.01
N GLN A 216 2.96 14.46 -4.52
CA GLN A 216 1.64 14.69 -3.96
C GLN A 216 1.74 15.56 -2.69
N GLY A 217 2.68 15.27 -1.80
CA GLY A 217 2.87 16.02 -0.56
C GLY A 217 1.59 16.05 0.26
N ASN A 218 1.08 17.25 0.54
CA ASN A 218 -0.18 17.45 1.28
C ASN A 218 -1.37 17.84 0.38
N LEU A 219 -1.26 17.62 -0.93
CA LEU A 219 -2.34 17.84 -1.89
C LEU A 219 -3.17 16.56 -2.05
N THR A 220 -4.45 16.73 -2.33
CA THR A 220 -5.25 15.67 -2.98
C THR A 220 -4.73 15.45 -4.40
N VAL A 221 -5.02 14.28 -4.98
CA VAL A 221 -4.64 13.99 -6.38
C VAL A 221 -5.22 15.04 -7.35
N ASN A 222 -6.46 15.49 -7.14
CA ASN A 222 -7.07 16.52 -7.99
C ASN A 222 -6.37 17.88 -7.87
N GLU A 223 -5.98 18.29 -6.66
CA GLU A 223 -5.22 19.53 -6.45
C GLU A 223 -3.82 19.44 -7.08
N LEU A 224 -3.15 18.29 -6.96
CA LEU A 224 -1.87 18.04 -7.61
C LEU A 224 -1.97 18.16 -9.14
N LEU A 225 -2.97 17.53 -9.75
CA LEU A 225 -3.19 17.59 -11.19
C LEU A 225 -3.53 19.02 -11.66
N GLY A 226 -4.31 19.77 -10.87
CA GLY A 226 -4.56 21.19 -11.11
C GLY A 226 -3.27 22.01 -11.12
N LEU A 227 -2.44 21.84 -10.09
CA LEU A 227 -1.14 22.51 -9.99
C LEU A 227 -0.22 22.18 -11.16
N MET A 228 -0.12 20.91 -11.56
CA MET A 228 0.70 20.48 -12.69
C MET A 228 0.25 21.14 -14.00
N ARG A 229 -1.07 21.18 -14.26
CA ARG A 229 -1.62 21.86 -15.45
C ARG A 229 -1.30 23.35 -15.46
N ASP A 230 -1.43 24.01 -14.31
CA ASP A 230 -1.12 25.44 -14.18
C ASP A 230 0.37 25.73 -14.40
N ILE A 231 1.26 24.87 -13.92
CA ILE A 231 2.71 24.98 -14.14
C ILE A 231 3.02 24.86 -15.64
N VAL A 232 2.51 23.82 -16.30
CA VAL A 232 2.71 23.61 -17.75
C VAL A 232 2.22 24.82 -18.54
N LYS A 233 0.99 25.27 -18.27
CA LYS A 233 0.40 26.45 -18.94
C LYS A 233 1.26 27.71 -18.79
N LYS A 234 1.80 27.97 -17.59
CA LYS A 234 2.67 29.13 -17.35
C LYS A 234 4.00 29.03 -18.09
N HIS A 235 4.56 27.84 -18.18
CA HIS A 235 5.80 27.61 -18.93
C HIS A 235 5.58 27.73 -20.44
N ASP A 236 4.47 27.23 -20.98
CA ASP A 236 4.14 27.37 -22.40
C ASP A 236 4.07 28.85 -22.80
N VAL A 237 3.35 29.67 -22.01
CA VAL A 237 3.28 31.13 -22.20
C VAL A 237 4.66 31.79 -22.10
N ALA A 238 5.51 31.37 -21.14
CA ALA A 238 6.85 31.92 -21.00
C ALA A 238 7.74 31.58 -22.21
N MET A 239 7.62 30.36 -22.74
CA MET A 239 8.36 29.91 -23.92
C MET A 239 7.92 30.64 -25.19
N GLU A 240 6.61 30.85 -25.39
CA GLU A 240 6.08 31.65 -26.50
C GLU A 240 6.63 33.09 -26.47
N ASN A 241 6.63 33.72 -25.29
CA ASN A 241 7.18 35.06 -25.11
C ASN A 241 8.68 35.13 -25.39
N HIS A 242 9.45 34.11 -24.97
CA HIS A 242 10.88 34.02 -25.29
C HIS A 242 11.11 33.85 -26.79
N SER A 243 10.36 32.98 -27.48
CA SER A 243 10.47 32.81 -28.93
C SER A 243 10.11 34.07 -29.70
N ALA A 244 9.09 34.82 -29.26
CA ALA A 244 8.75 36.12 -29.86
C ALA A 244 9.87 37.16 -29.66
N LEU A 245 10.49 37.20 -28.48
CA LEU A 245 11.66 38.06 -28.21
C LEU A 245 12.86 37.71 -29.09
N GLU A 246 13.18 36.42 -29.26
CA GLU A 246 14.27 35.98 -30.13
C GLU A 246 14.01 36.30 -31.61
N SER A 247 12.75 36.24 -32.05
CA SER A 247 12.32 36.60 -33.40
C SER A 247 12.53 38.10 -33.67
N ASN A 248 12.08 38.95 -32.74
CA ASN A 248 12.23 40.40 -32.83
C ASN A 248 13.70 40.85 -32.80
N ILE A 249 14.57 40.15 -32.05
CA ILE A 249 16.03 40.43 -32.04
C ILE A 249 16.68 40.09 -33.39
N ARG A 250 16.16 39.11 -34.14
CA ARG A 250 16.66 38.79 -35.48
C ARG A 250 16.21 39.79 -36.53
N GLU A 251 15.01 40.36 -36.42
CA GLU A 251 14.50 41.37 -37.36
C GLU A 251 15.16 42.74 -37.22
N ILE A 252 15.64 43.12 -36.03
CA ILE A 252 16.35 44.40 -35.81
C ILE A 252 17.77 44.39 -36.42
N LYS A 253 18.27 43.23 -36.86
CA LYS A 253 19.61 43.05 -37.42
C LYS A 253 19.67 43.12 -38.95
N PHE A 254 18.94 43.98 -39.66
CA PHE A 254 19.26 44.37 -41.05
C PHE A 254 18.70 45.75 -41.40
#